data_AF-A0A8J2PFC6-F1
#
_entry.id   AF-A0A8J2PFC6-F1
#
_cell.length_a   1.000
_cell.length_b   1.000
_cell.length_c   1.000
_cell.angle_alpha   90.00
_cell.angle_beta   90.00
_cell.angle_gamma   90.00
#
_symmetry.space_group_name_H-M   'P 1'
#
loop_
_entity.id
_entity.type
_entity.pdbx_description
1 polymer ?
#
loop_
_entity_poly.entity_id
_entity_poly.type
_entity_poly.pdbx_seq_one_letter_code
_entity_poly.pdbx_strand_id
1 'polypeptide(L)'
;MRFTLEGAAFQSRLPFDRLSTAEANAFPDVASGAIQTQKLYLYLRNRILQLWLENPKKELTIQGVWAKLEPPYDTDKKIVFRVHEYLNRHGYINFGVFELSGNPIEKKPVRVIVIGAGVAGLAAAQQMKRFGMEVIVLESRDRVGGRIATFRKNQFVADLGAMVVTGLGGNPINVLSKQIKMELHKIRQKCPLYEATGETVPKEKDEKIEREFNRLLEATSFLSHHLDFNYVNNKAVSLGEALEWVIKLQEKHVKEKQMEFYNGISDLLERHKTCLSKMIVVKEQVEELHAKYKELIQEAKRDFIKEFAYRSTLLDLNENIKEYEQLENLQKELEAQILEMENSTPYSVYLSPRDRQILDWHFANLEFANAAPLSNLSLKHWDQDDDFEFTGNHLTTSLLSVKFCLLT
;
A
#
# COMPACT_ATOMS: atom_id res chain seq x y z
N MET A 1 -29.42 -4.38 11.73
CA MET A 1 -28.78 -3.12 12.15
C MET A 1 -29.59 -1.97 11.58
N ARG A 2 -30.08 -1.05 12.41
CA ARG A 2 -30.69 0.19 11.90
C ARG A 2 -29.54 1.09 11.41
N PHE A 3 -29.63 1.59 10.18
CA PHE A 3 -28.64 2.55 9.68
C PHE A 3 -28.85 3.88 10.42
N THR A 4 -27.77 4.60 10.72
CA THR A 4 -27.86 6.04 11.03
C THR A 4 -28.01 6.82 9.72
N LEU A 5 -28.35 8.11 9.77
CA LEU A 5 -28.39 8.96 8.57
C LEU A 5 -27.00 9.06 7.91
N GLU A 6 -25.96 9.22 8.72
CA GLU A 6 -24.57 9.21 8.28
C GLU A 6 -24.18 7.85 7.67
N GLY A 7 -24.54 6.75 8.33
CA GLY A 7 -24.30 5.41 7.81
C GLY A 7 -25.02 5.15 6.48
N ALA A 8 -26.20 5.72 6.26
CA ALA A 8 -26.93 5.61 5.00
C ALA A 8 -26.24 6.39 3.85
N ALA A 9 -25.73 7.59 4.15
CA ALA A 9 -24.92 8.36 3.21
C ALA A 9 -23.65 7.60 2.83
N PHE A 10 -22.90 7.14 3.84
CA PHE A 10 -21.68 6.33 3.68
C PHE A 10 -21.95 5.06 2.86
N GLN A 11 -22.98 4.29 3.19
CA GLN A 11 -23.35 3.07 2.45
C GLN A 11 -23.70 3.34 0.98
N SER A 12 -24.11 4.57 0.67
CA SER A 12 -24.48 5.03 -0.67
C SER A 12 -23.36 5.77 -1.38
N ARG A 13 -22.15 5.84 -0.78
CA ARG A 13 -20.96 6.54 -1.31
C ARG A 13 -21.22 8.03 -1.54
N LEU A 14 -21.99 8.64 -0.64
CA LEU A 14 -22.28 10.07 -0.64
C LEU A 14 -21.75 10.71 0.65
N PRO A 15 -21.15 11.91 0.56
CA PRO A 15 -20.77 12.64 1.75
C PRO A 15 -22.02 13.02 2.56
N PHE A 16 -22.00 12.80 3.86
CA PHE A 16 -23.18 12.99 4.73
C PHE A 16 -23.63 14.46 4.82
N ASP A 17 -22.67 15.38 4.88
CA ASP A 17 -22.80 16.77 5.32
C ASP A 17 -22.61 17.82 4.21
N ARG A 18 -22.36 17.38 2.97
CA ARG A 18 -22.20 18.26 1.80
C ARG A 18 -22.85 17.65 0.56
N LEU A 19 -23.16 18.51 -0.40
CA LEU A 19 -23.64 18.12 -1.73
C LEU A 19 -22.48 17.57 -2.55
N SER A 20 -22.72 16.49 -3.30
CA SER A 20 -21.87 16.09 -4.40
C SER A 20 -22.03 17.03 -5.59
N THR A 21 -21.07 17.02 -6.52
CA THR A 21 -21.15 17.79 -7.78
C THR A 21 -22.40 17.43 -8.59
N ALA A 22 -22.79 16.15 -8.59
CA ALA A 22 -23.99 15.68 -9.29
C ALA A 22 -25.28 16.21 -8.63
N GLU A 23 -25.34 16.24 -7.29
CA GLU A 23 -26.45 16.84 -6.55
C GLU A 23 -26.52 18.35 -6.79
N ALA A 24 -25.39 19.05 -6.76
CA ALA A 24 -25.33 20.49 -7.00
C ALA A 24 -25.83 20.88 -8.40
N ASN A 25 -25.51 20.09 -9.42
CA ASN A 25 -26.00 20.30 -10.78
C ASN A 25 -27.50 20.00 -10.94
N ALA A 26 -28.03 19.00 -10.21
CA ALA A 26 -29.44 18.64 -10.26
C ALA A 26 -30.33 19.55 -9.41
N PHE A 27 -29.75 20.21 -8.40
CA PHE A 27 -30.42 21.12 -7.47
C PHE A 27 -29.66 22.45 -7.35
N PRO A 28 -29.52 23.22 -8.46
CA PRO A 28 -28.78 24.47 -8.43
C PRO A 28 -29.38 25.48 -7.45
N ASP A 29 -30.71 25.46 -7.29
CA ASP A 29 -31.46 26.26 -6.32
C ASP A 29 -31.13 25.93 -4.85
N VAL A 30 -30.82 24.67 -4.55
CA VAL A 30 -30.37 24.24 -3.22
C VAL A 30 -28.88 24.59 -3.05
N ALA A 31 -28.06 24.35 -4.08
CA ALA A 31 -26.62 24.59 -4.04
C ALA A 31 -26.28 26.08 -3.85
N SER A 32 -26.99 26.98 -4.53
CA SER A 32 -26.85 28.43 -4.34
C SER A 32 -27.72 28.99 -3.21
N GLY A 33 -28.54 28.14 -2.57
CA GLY A 33 -29.46 28.53 -1.52
C GLY A 33 -28.78 28.72 -0.16
N ALA A 34 -29.58 29.14 0.82
CA ALA A 34 -29.10 29.30 2.19
C ALA A 34 -28.65 27.96 2.81
N ILE A 35 -27.72 28.03 3.78
CA ILE A 35 -27.19 26.86 4.50
C ILE A 35 -28.33 25.99 5.08
N GLN A 36 -29.42 26.61 5.55
CA GLN A 36 -30.56 25.88 6.10
C GLN A 36 -31.27 25.03 5.04
N THR A 37 -31.37 25.51 3.79
CA THR A 37 -31.94 24.77 2.66
C THR A 37 -31.06 23.58 2.29
N GLN A 38 -29.74 23.77 2.30
CA GLN A 38 -28.78 22.69 2.06
C GLN A 38 -28.88 21.61 3.15
N LYS A 39 -28.94 22.01 4.43
CA LYS A 39 -29.13 21.08 5.55
C LYS A 39 -30.45 20.30 5.45
N LEU A 40 -31.54 20.98 5.07
CA LEU A 40 -32.82 20.34 4.81
C LEU A 40 -32.72 19.28 3.71
N TYR A 41 -32.11 19.64 2.57
CA TYR A 41 -31.89 18.70 1.47
C TYR A 41 -31.07 17.49 1.91
N LEU A 42 -29.95 17.71 2.60
CA LEU A 42 -29.05 16.64 3.04
C LEU A 42 -29.77 15.69 4.01
N TYR A 43 -30.55 16.23 4.95
CA TYR A 43 -31.38 15.41 5.83
C TYR A 43 -32.35 14.53 5.02
N LEU A 44 -33.10 15.13 4.09
CA LEU A 44 -34.08 14.41 3.27
C LEU A 44 -33.42 13.31 2.44
N ARG A 45 -32.30 13.62 1.78
CA ARG A 45 -31.52 12.66 1.01
C ARG A 45 -31.07 11.49 1.89
N ASN A 46 -30.45 11.79 3.04
CA ASN A 46 -29.94 10.77 3.95
C ASN A 46 -31.06 9.91 4.55
N ARG A 47 -32.20 10.51 4.86
CA ARG A 47 -33.38 9.82 5.40
C ARG A 47 -33.99 8.89 4.36
N ILE A 48 -34.15 9.34 3.12
CA ILE A 48 -34.69 8.50 2.03
C ILE A 48 -33.76 7.32 1.74
N LEU A 49 -32.44 7.53 1.70
CA LEU A 49 -31.46 6.46 1.58
C LEU A 49 -31.57 5.44 2.72
N GLN A 50 -31.67 5.94 3.96
CA GLN A 50 -31.82 5.10 5.14
C GLN A 50 -33.08 4.21 5.04
N LEU A 51 -34.22 4.79 4.66
CA LEU A 51 -35.48 4.06 4.49
C LEU A 51 -35.38 2.93 3.47
N TRP A 52 -34.67 3.15 2.35
CA TRP A 52 -34.40 2.13 1.34
C TRP A 52 -33.49 1.02 1.89
N LEU A 53 -32.37 1.40 2.52
CA LEU A 53 -31.36 0.45 3.02
C LEU A 53 -31.87 -0.43 4.17
N GLU A 54 -32.86 0.04 4.92
CA GLU A 54 -33.55 -0.73 5.97
C GLU A 54 -34.41 -1.86 5.40
N ASN A 55 -35.03 -1.68 4.23
CA ASN A 55 -35.84 -2.70 3.58
C ASN A 55 -35.70 -2.71 2.05
N PRO A 56 -34.53 -3.12 1.50
CA PRO A 56 -34.26 -3.06 0.07
C PRO A 56 -35.00 -4.12 -0.75
N LYS A 57 -35.86 -4.93 -0.12
CA LYS A 57 -36.64 -5.98 -0.80
C LYS A 57 -37.96 -5.48 -1.37
N LYS A 58 -38.38 -4.27 -1.00
CA LYS A 58 -39.62 -3.65 -1.46
C LYS A 58 -39.33 -2.28 -2.01
N GLU A 59 -40.03 -1.90 -3.06
CA GLU A 59 -39.98 -0.56 -3.62
C GLU A 59 -40.25 0.49 -2.52
N LEU A 60 -39.36 1.47 -2.42
CA LEU A 60 -39.59 2.68 -1.65
C LEU A 60 -40.34 3.67 -2.54
N THR A 61 -41.64 3.78 -2.32
CA THR A 61 -42.50 4.74 -3.03
C THR A 61 -42.47 6.10 -2.35
N ILE A 62 -42.83 7.16 -3.09
CA ILE A 62 -42.95 8.51 -2.50
C ILE A 62 -43.98 8.55 -1.37
N GLN A 63 -45.09 7.82 -1.49
CA GLN A 63 -46.10 7.72 -0.42
C GLN A 63 -45.51 7.05 0.82
N GLY A 64 -44.67 6.01 0.63
CA GLY A 64 -43.94 5.35 1.71
C GLY A 64 -42.92 6.26 2.39
N VAL A 65 -42.32 7.19 1.65
CA VAL A 65 -41.45 8.24 2.21
C VAL A 65 -42.26 9.22 3.04
N TRP A 66 -43.34 9.80 2.50
CA TRP A 66 -44.18 10.77 3.23
C TRP A 66 -44.75 10.20 4.52
N ALA A 67 -45.12 8.91 4.54
CA ALA A 67 -45.64 8.26 5.74
C ALA A 67 -44.60 8.09 6.87
N LYS A 68 -43.29 8.23 6.57
CA LYS A 68 -42.18 7.98 7.52
C LYS A 68 -41.32 9.22 7.80
N LEU A 69 -41.64 10.35 7.17
CA LEU A 69 -41.02 11.64 7.47
C LEU A 69 -41.71 12.28 8.68
N GLU A 70 -40.93 13.01 9.46
CA GLU A 70 -41.38 13.70 10.67
C GLU A 70 -41.25 15.21 10.48
N PRO A 71 -42.08 16.04 11.14
CA PRO A 71 -41.93 17.48 11.17
C PRO A 71 -40.55 17.93 11.68
N PRO A 72 -39.93 18.98 11.10
CA PRO A 72 -40.46 19.86 10.04
C PRO A 72 -40.18 19.36 8.60
N TYR A 73 -39.59 18.17 8.44
CA TYR A 73 -39.08 17.66 7.16
C TYR A 73 -40.17 17.12 6.22
N ASP A 74 -41.39 16.92 6.72
CA ASP A 74 -42.57 16.46 5.99
C ASP A 74 -43.39 17.60 5.35
N THR A 75 -43.04 18.86 5.65
CA THR A 75 -43.83 20.04 5.29
C THR A 75 -43.80 20.35 3.79
N ASP A 76 -42.62 20.44 3.19
CA ASP A 76 -42.47 20.70 1.76
C ASP A 76 -42.45 19.39 0.95
N LYS A 77 -43.63 18.98 0.48
CA LYS A 77 -43.77 17.77 -0.33
C LYS A 77 -43.07 17.87 -1.69
N LYS A 78 -42.85 19.08 -2.24
CA LYS A 78 -42.22 19.26 -3.55
C LYS A 78 -40.73 18.93 -3.50
N ILE A 79 -40.02 19.43 -2.49
CA ILE A 79 -38.59 19.08 -2.33
C ILE A 79 -38.42 17.60 -2.02
N VAL A 80 -39.26 17.02 -1.16
CA VAL A 80 -39.23 15.57 -0.87
C VAL A 80 -39.42 14.75 -2.14
N PHE A 81 -40.39 15.12 -2.98
CA PHE A 81 -40.62 14.46 -4.28
C PHE A 81 -39.40 14.59 -5.20
N ARG A 82 -38.83 15.79 -5.35
CA ARG A 82 -37.63 16.00 -6.19
C ARG A 82 -36.45 15.15 -5.71
N VAL A 83 -36.19 15.10 -4.41
CA VAL A 83 -35.10 14.30 -3.82
C VAL A 83 -35.33 12.81 -4.06
N HIS A 84 -36.55 12.32 -3.81
CA HIS A 84 -36.93 10.93 -4.10
C HIS A 84 -36.68 10.56 -5.57
N GLU A 85 -37.21 11.37 -6.50
CA GLU A 85 -37.06 11.13 -7.94
C GLU A 85 -35.60 11.19 -8.39
N TYR A 86 -34.80 12.10 -7.82
CA TYR A 86 -33.37 12.15 -8.09
C TYR A 86 -32.67 10.85 -7.67
N LEU A 87 -32.89 10.39 -6.42
CA LEU A 87 -32.27 9.17 -5.90
C LEU A 87 -32.73 7.93 -6.68
N ASN A 88 -34.02 7.87 -7.04
CA ASN A 88 -34.59 6.79 -7.83
C ASN A 88 -34.00 6.76 -9.25
N ARG A 89 -33.89 7.94 -9.90
CA ARG A 89 -33.36 8.07 -11.26
C ARG A 89 -31.89 7.66 -11.36
N HIS A 90 -31.09 8.00 -10.36
CA HIS A 90 -29.65 7.72 -10.34
C HIS A 90 -29.30 6.36 -9.71
N GLY A 91 -30.30 5.57 -9.31
CA GLY A 91 -30.08 4.21 -8.77
C GLY A 91 -29.49 4.17 -7.37
N TYR A 92 -29.71 5.22 -6.56
CA TYR A 92 -29.37 5.21 -5.13
C TYR A 92 -30.40 4.46 -4.29
N ILE A 93 -31.66 4.50 -4.72
CA ILE A 93 -32.77 3.71 -4.17
C ILE A 93 -33.43 2.90 -5.29
N ASN A 94 -34.26 1.92 -4.93
CA ASN A 94 -35.06 1.15 -5.88
C ASN A 94 -34.23 0.56 -7.03
N PHE A 95 -33.07 -0.02 -6.70
CA PHE A 95 -32.21 -0.75 -7.62
C PHE A 95 -32.09 -2.23 -7.22
N GLY A 96 -31.64 -3.08 -8.14
CA GLY A 96 -31.48 -4.52 -7.90
C GLY A 96 -32.82 -5.27 -7.97
N VAL A 97 -33.03 -6.30 -7.14
CA VAL A 97 -34.21 -7.19 -7.16
C VAL A 97 -35.12 -6.89 -5.96
N PHE A 98 -36.31 -6.34 -6.21
CA PHE A 98 -37.30 -6.01 -5.17
C PHE A 98 -38.74 -6.14 -5.67
N GLU A 99 -39.66 -6.28 -4.72
CA GLU A 99 -41.10 -6.31 -4.95
C GLU A 99 -41.62 -4.90 -5.32
N LEU A 100 -42.27 -4.78 -6.47
CA LEU A 100 -42.93 -3.55 -6.91
C LEU A 100 -44.25 -3.34 -6.16
N SER A 101 -44.63 -2.09 -5.91
CA SER A 101 -45.84 -1.75 -5.15
C SER A 101 -47.16 -1.94 -5.92
N GLY A 102 -47.12 -2.55 -7.11
CA GLY A 102 -48.28 -2.90 -7.93
C GLY A 102 -48.80 -1.80 -8.87
N ASN A 103 -48.20 -0.61 -8.88
CA ASN A 103 -48.57 0.42 -9.85
C ASN A 103 -48.09 0.02 -11.25
N PRO A 104 -48.94 0.07 -12.29
CA PRO A 104 -48.52 -0.20 -13.64
C PRO A 104 -47.49 0.84 -14.07
N ILE A 105 -46.33 0.36 -14.54
CA ILE A 105 -45.29 1.23 -15.09
C ILE A 105 -45.83 1.86 -16.37
N GLU A 106 -45.85 3.19 -16.42
CA GLU A 106 -46.24 3.93 -17.61
C GLU A 106 -45.28 3.64 -18.76
N LYS A 107 -45.79 3.07 -19.85
CA LYS A 107 -44.97 2.74 -21.03
C LYS A 107 -44.62 4.01 -21.79
N LYS A 108 -43.33 4.18 -22.07
CA LYS A 108 -42.80 5.26 -22.93
C LYS A 108 -42.54 4.71 -24.32
N PRO A 109 -42.73 5.51 -25.38
CA PRO A 109 -42.44 5.12 -26.77
C PRO A 109 -40.92 5.18 -27.07
N VAL A 110 -40.10 4.65 -26.16
CA VAL A 110 -38.64 4.65 -26.24
C VAL A 110 -38.16 3.21 -26.23
N ARG A 111 -37.39 2.84 -27.26
CA ARG A 111 -36.76 1.53 -27.40
C ARG A 111 -35.27 1.64 -27.16
N VAL A 112 -34.73 0.76 -26.33
CA VAL A 112 -33.32 0.69 -25.99
C VAL A 112 -32.78 -0.70 -26.28
N ILE A 113 -31.64 -0.77 -26.96
CA ILE A 113 -30.88 -2.01 -27.12
C ILE A 113 -29.67 -1.95 -26.20
N VAL A 114 -29.49 -2.96 -25.36
CA VAL A 114 -28.33 -3.16 -24.50
C VAL A 114 -27.49 -4.29 -25.07
N ILE A 115 -26.23 -4.00 -25.41
CA ILE A 115 -25.28 -4.99 -25.92
C ILE A 115 -24.49 -5.57 -24.74
N GLY A 116 -24.66 -6.87 -24.50
CA GLY A 116 -24.04 -7.64 -23.42
C GLY A 116 -24.93 -7.79 -22.19
N ALA A 117 -25.17 -9.03 -21.77
CA ALA A 117 -25.90 -9.41 -20.55
C ALA A 117 -24.96 -9.68 -19.37
N GLY A 118 -23.87 -8.92 -19.25
CA GLY A 118 -23.08 -8.84 -18.02
C GLY A 118 -23.80 -8.01 -16.94
N VAL A 119 -23.27 -7.96 -15.72
CA VAL A 119 -23.91 -7.24 -14.59
C VAL A 119 -24.22 -5.77 -14.92
N ALA A 120 -23.31 -5.07 -15.61
CA ALA A 120 -23.55 -3.68 -16.02
C ALA A 120 -24.76 -3.55 -16.97
N GLY A 121 -24.82 -4.41 -18.00
CA GLY A 121 -25.92 -4.40 -18.97
C GLY A 121 -27.26 -4.80 -18.33
N LEU A 122 -27.26 -5.83 -17.47
CA LEU A 122 -28.46 -6.26 -16.75
C LEU A 122 -28.98 -5.18 -15.79
N ALA A 123 -28.10 -4.54 -15.02
CA ALA A 123 -28.48 -3.46 -14.11
C ALA A 123 -29.08 -2.27 -14.87
N ALA A 124 -28.46 -1.86 -15.99
CA ALA A 124 -28.96 -0.78 -16.84
C ALA A 124 -30.32 -1.14 -17.46
N ALA A 125 -30.45 -2.36 -18.02
CA ALA A 125 -31.69 -2.84 -18.62
C ALA A 125 -32.84 -2.87 -17.60
N GLN A 126 -32.58 -3.35 -16.38
CA GLN A 126 -33.56 -3.42 -15.31
C GLN A 126 -34.04 -2.02 -14.90
N GLN A 127 -33.14 -1.05 -14.74
CA GLN A 127 -33.51 0.34 -14.41
C GLN A 127 -34.30 1.01 -15.55
N MET A 128 -33.87 0.87 -16.81
CA MET A 128 -34.58 1.46 -17.96
C MET A 128 -35.97 0.89 -18.15
N LYS A 129 -36.12 -0.43 -17.96
CA LYS A 129 -37.44 -1.10 -17.96
C LYS A 129 -38.34 -0.54 -16.86
N ARG A 130 -37.80 -0.29 -15.66
CA ARG A 130 -38.54 0.36 -14.55
C ARG A 130 -38.94 1.80 -14.85
N PHE A 131 -38.19 2.51 -15.67
CA PHE A 131 -38.54 3.85 -16.13
C PHE A 131 -39.53 3.87 -17.30
N GLY A 132 -40.09 2.71 -17.68
CA GLY A 132 -41.14 2.58 -18.68
C GLY A 132 -40.64 2.35 -20.11
N MET A 133 -39.33 2.18 -20.31
CA MET A 133 -38.76 1.96 -21.64
C MET A 133 -38.92 0.50 -22.08
N GLU A 134 -39.03 0.29 -23.39
CA GLU A 134 -38.90 -1.05 -23.98
C GLU A 134 -37.40 -1.36 -24.14
N VAL A 135 -36.93 -2.44 -23.52
CA VAL A 135 -35.51 -2.79 -23.48
C VAL A 135 -35.29 -4.18 -24.06
N ILE A 136 -34.36 -4.28 -25.02
CA ILE A 136 -33.89 -5.53 -25.62
C ILE A 136 -32.43 -5.72 -25.23
N VAL A 137 -32.08 -6.87 -24.66
CA VAL A 137 -30.69 -7.22 -24.32
C VAL A 137 -30.17 -8.24 -25.33
N LEU A 138 -29.02 -7.95 -25.94
CA LEU A 138 -28.35 -8.85 -26.89
C LEU A 138 -27.09 -9.42 -26.24
N GLU A 139 -27.04 -10.73 -26.05
CA GLU A 139 -25.87 -11.42 -25.49
C GLU A 139 -25.31 -12.41 -26.51
N SER A 140 -23.98 -12.40 -26.65
CA SER A 140 -23.23 -13.27 -27.56
C SER A 140 -23.13 -14.72 -27.08
N ARG A 141 -23.14 -14.91 -25.75
CA ARG A 141 -23.02 -16.21 -25.09
C ARG A 141 -24.38 -16.86 -24.91
N ASP A 142 -24.35 -18.15 -24.63
CA ASP A 142 -25.50 -18.97 -24.23
C ASP A 142 -25.93 -18.76 -22.76
N ARG A 143 -25.34 -17.78 -22.09
CA ARG A 143 -25.60 -17.45 -20.69
C ARG A 143 -25.43 -15.96 -20.43
N VAL A 144 -26.09 -15.49 -19.38
CA VAL A 144 -25.85 -14.14 -18.83
C VAL A 144 -24.68 -14.13 -17.84
N GLY A 145 -24.41 -12.97 -17.26
CA GLY A 145 -23.37 -12.75 -16.24
C GLY A 145 -22.00 -12.32 -16.79
N GLY A 146 -21.72 -12.58 -18.07
CA GLY A 146 -20.47 -12.17 -18.72
C GLY A 146 -19.24 -12.74 -18.00
N ARG A 147 -18.41 -11.86 -17.42
CA ARG A 147 -17.22 -12.21 -16.62
C ARG A 147 -17.54 -12.81 -15.24
N ILE A 148 -18.79 -12.79 -14.80
CA ILE A 148 -19.24 -13.59 -13.65
C ILE A 148 -19.68 -14.95 -14.18
N ALA A 149 -18.84 -15.96 -14.00
CA ALA A 149 -19.02 -17.28 -14.59
C ALA A 149 -18.77 -18.37 -13.53
N THR A 150 -19.81 -19.13 -13.18
CA THR A 150 -19.68 -20.25 -12.23
C THR A 150 -19.71 -21.57 -12.99
N PHE A 151 -18.66 -22.37 -12.84
CA PHE A 151 -18.63 -23.77 -13.24
C PHE A 151 -19.47 -24.62 -12.28
N ARG A 152 -20.27 -25.53 -12.84
CA ARG A 152 -21.13 -26.43 -12.07
C ARG A 152 -21.10 -27.83 -12.65
N LYS A 153 -20.78 -28.82 -11.81
CA LYS A 153 -20.88 -30.23 -12.18
C LYS A 153 -21.20 -31.04 -10.92
N ASN A 154 -22.37 -31.67 -10.89
CA ASN A 154 -22.90 -32.35 -9.71
C ASN A 154 -22.92 -31.39 -8.50
N GLN A 155 -22.31 -31.78 -7.37
CA GLN A 155 -22.15 -30.97 -6.17
C GLN A 155 -21.01 -29.95 -6.23
N PHE A 156 -20.18 -29.99 -7.28
CA PHE A 156 -19.04 -29.10 -7.41
C PHE A 156 -19.45 -27.77 -8.03
N VAL A 157 -19.06 -26.70 -7.36
CA VAL A 157 -19.29 -25.32 -7.77
C VAL A 157 -18.00 -24.53 -7.60
N ALA A 158 -17.56 -23.86 -8.66
CA ALA A 158 -16.37 -23.02 -8.65
C ALA A 158 -16.57 -21.80 -9.54
N ASP A 159 -16.17 -20.62 -9.09
CA ASP A 159 -16.21 -19.41 -9.90
C ASP A 159 -14.93 -19.31 -10.75
N LEU A 160 -15.11 -19.14 -12.06
CA LEU A 160 -14.03 -18.94 -13.05
C LEU A 160 -13.75 -17.46 -13.31
N GLY A 161 -14.51 -16.57 -12.68
CA GLY A 161 -14.41 -15.12 -12.83
C GLY A 161 -14.50 -14.42 -11.49
N ALA A 162 -15.40 -13.44 -11.35
CA ALA A 162 -15.59 -12.77 -10.07
C ALA A 162 -16.00 -13.75 -8.97
N MET A 163 -15.23 -13.80 -7.88
CA MET A 163 -15.44 -14.70 -6.73
C MET A 163 -15.34 -14.00 -5.37
N VAL A 164 -14.82 -12.76 -5.34
CA VAL A 164 -14.62 -11.97 -4.12
C VAL A 164 -15.53 -10.74 -4.12
N VAL A 165 -16.14 -10.46 -2.98
CA VAL A 165 -16.80 -9.19 -2.65
C VAL A 165 -15.84 -8.43 -1.72
N THR A 166 -15.30 -7.32 -2.20
CA THR A 166 -14.37 -6.46 -1.47
C THR A 166 -15.16 -5.56 -0.51
N GLY A 167 -15.16 -5.92 0.78
CA GLY A 167 -15.89 -5.17 1.82
C GLY A 167 -17.41 -5.09 1.61
N LEU A 168 -18.13 -4.62 2.63
CA LEU A 168 -19.58 -4.37 2.53
C LEU A 168 -19.96 -2.93 2.86
N GLY A 169 -19.10 -2.20 3.58
CA GLY A 169 -19.31 -0.79 3.86
C GLY A 169 -19.13 0.04 2.59
N GLY A 170 -20.18 0.75 2.19
CA GLY A 170 -20.19 1.51 0.93
C GLY A 170 -20.44 0.66 -0.33
N ASN A 171 -20.35 -0.67 -0.25
CA ASN A 171 -20.48 -1.55 -1.41
C ASN A 171 -21.97 -1.81 -1.78
N PRO A 172 -22.42 -1.56 -3.03
CA PRO A 172 -23.82 -1.82 -3.44
C PRO A 172 -24.18 -3.31 -3.44
N ILE A 173 -23.19 -4.21 -3.47
CA ILE A 173 -23.42 -5.67 -3.31
C ILE A 173 -24.03 -6.00 -1.94
N ASN A 174 -23.85 -5.16 -0.92
CA ASN A 174 -24.54 -5.32 0.38
C ASN A 174 -26.07 -5.23 0.25
N VAL A 175 -26.58 -4.42 -0.69
CA VAL A 175 -28.02 -4.32 -0.95
C VAL A 175 -28.48 -5.56 -1.72
N LEU A 176 -27.76 -5.93 -2.77
CA LEU A 176 -28.07 -7.10 -3.58
C LEU A 176 -28.04 -8.39 -2.74
N SER A 177 -27.04 -8.57 -1.86
CA SER A 177 -26.92 -9.77 -1.03
C SER A 177 -28.16 -10.02 -0.16
N LYS A 178 -28.79 -8.94 0.33
CA LYS A 178 -30.05 -9.00 1.08
C LYS A 178 -31.24 -9.36 0.18
N GLN A 179 -31.25 -8.87 -1.05
CA GLN A 179 -32.34 -9.09 -2.02
C GLN A 179 -32.35 -10.53 -2.54
N ILE A 180 -31.21 -11.05 -2.98
CA ILE A 180 -31.08 -12.38 -3.62
C ILE A 180 -30.60 -13.47 -2.65
N LYS A 181 -30.62 -13.21 -1.33
CA LYS A 181 -30.19 -14.12 -0.26
C LYS A 181 -28.81 -14.73 -0.53
N MET A 182 -27.80 -13.91 -0.84
CA MET A 182 -26.43 -14.40 -1.07
C MET A 182 -25.83 -14.96 0.23
N GLU A 183 -25.14 -16.10 0.12
CA GLU A 183 -24.36 -16.66 1.22
C GLU A 183 -22.94 -16.12 1.10
N LEU A 184 -22.53 -15.30 2.06
CA LEU A 184 -21.23 -14.65 2.07
C LEU A 184 -20.36 -15.25 3.19
N HIS A 185 -19.15 -15.67 2.83
CA HIS A 185 -18.20 -16.28 3.75
C HIS A 185 -16.95 -15.42 3.83
N LYS A 186 -16.51 -15.08 5.05
CA LYS A 186 -15.29 -14.28 5.25
C LYS A 186 -14.06 -15.07 4.79
N ILE A 187 -13.16 -14.40 4.08
CA ILE A 187 -11.85 -14.93 3.73
C ILE A 187 -10.93 -14.78 4.94
N ARG A 188 -10.22 -15.85 5.31
CA ARG A 188 -9.16 -15.79 6.33
C ARG A 188 -7.88 -15.31 5.65
N GLN A 189 -7.26 -14.28 6.18
CA GLN A 189 -6.07 -13.66 5.58
C GLN A 189 -4.79 -14.49 5.75
N LYS A 190 -4.78 -15.51 6.61
CA LYS A 190 -3.60 -16.36 6.82
C LYS A 190 -3.28 -17.13 5.52
N CYS A 191 -2.15 -16.79 4.90
CA CYS A 191 -1.65 -17.40 3.66
C CYS A 191 -0.21 -17.91 3.87
N PRO A 192 -0.01 -19.17 4.29
CA PRO A 192 1.34 -19.72 4.42
C PRO A 192 2.00 -19.90 3.04
N LEU A 193 3.24 -19.45 2.92
CA LEU A 193 4.04 -19.61 1.70
C LEU A 193 4.81 -20.93 1.71
N TYR A 194 4.90 -21.57 0.54
CA TYR A 194 5.65 -22.80 0.31
C TYR A 194 6.67 -22.56 -0.79
N GLU A 195 7.91 -22.98 -0.55
CA GLU A 195 8.99 -22.89 -1.53
C GLU A 195 8.87 -23.98 -2.60
N ALA A 196 9.69 -23.89 -3.65
CA ALA A 196 9.72 -24.89 -4.72
C ALA A 196 10.09 -26.31 -4.22
N THR A 197 10.73 -26.41 -3.06
CA THR A 197 11.03 -27.69 -2.37
C THR A 197 9.80 -28.33 -1.72
N GLY A 198 8.70 -27.58 -1.56
CA GLY A 198 7.52 -27.96 -0.80
C GLY A 198 7.60 -27.64 0.69
N GLU A 199 8.71 -27.08 1.17
CA GLU A 199 8.85 -26.64 2.56
C GLU A 199 8.19 -25.28 2.80
N THR A 200 7.70 -25.06 4.02
CA THR A 200 7.09 -23.79 4.40
C THR A 200 8.15 -22.71 4.61
N VAL A 201 7.89 -21.49 4.14
CA VAL A 201 8.73 -20.33 4.45
C VAL A 201 8.62 -20.02 5.96
N PRO A 202 9.76 -19.85 6.68
CA PRO A 202 9.72 -19.47 8.08
C PRO A 202 9.03 -18.13 8.29
N LYS A 203 8.19 -18.03 9.33
CA LYS A 203 7.36 -16.84 9.60
C LYS A 203 8.17 -15.54 9.69
N GLU A 204 9.32 -15.56 10.36
CA GLU A 204 10.19 -14.38 10.47
C GLU A 204 10.67 -13.87 9.11
N LYS A 205 10.90 -14.81 8.18
CA LYS A 205 11.35 -14.52 6.83
C LYS A 205 10.20 -13.95 5.98
N ASP A 206 9.04 -14.59 6.04
CA ASP A 206 7.81 -14.13 5.40
C ASP A 206 7.51 -12.66 5.78
N GLU A 207 7.43 -12.38 7.09
CA GLU A 207 7.18 -11.02 7.59
C GLU A 207 8.29 -10.02 7.22
N LYS A 208 9.55 -10.45 7.15
CA LYS A 208 10.67 -9.57 6.75
C LYS A 208 10.55 -9.18 5.29
N ILE A 209 10.24 -10.12 4.41
CA ILE A 209 10.11 -9.86 2.97
C ILE A 209 8.84 -9.08 2.66
N GLU A 210 7.73 -9.36 3.34
CA GLU A 210 6.50 -8.58 3.21
C GLU A 210 6.73 -7.10 3.59
N ARG A 211 7.44 -6.84 4.70
CA ARG A 211 7.80 -5.46 5.08
C ARG A 211 8.66 -4.79 4.03
N GLU A 212 9.62 -5.50 3.44
CA GLU A 212 10.47 -4.94 2.40
C GLU A 212 9.72 -4.68 1.11
N PHE A 213 8.80 -5.57 0.72
CA PHE A 213 7.88 -5.36 -0.40
C PHE A 213 7.07 -4.05 -0.25
N ASN A 214 6.48 -3.83 0.92
CA ASN A 214 5.73 -2.59 1.19
C ASN A 214 6.63 -1.34 1.15
N ARG A 215 7.85 -1.42 1.70
CA ARG A 215 8.84 -0.33 1.62
C ARG A 215 9.25 -0.01 0.18
N LEU A 216 9.36 -1.03 -0.69
CA LEU A 216 9.64 -0.84 -2.12
C LEU A 216 8.48 -0.11 -2.81
N LEU A 217 7.23 -0.46 -2.52
CA LEU A 217 6.06 0.26 -3.05
C LEU A 217 6.03 1.73 -2.60
N GLU A 218 6.25 1.98 -1.31
CA GLU A 218 6.36 3.35 -0.78
C GLU A 218 7.47 4.15 -1.48
N ALA A 219 8.63 3.53 -1.72
CA ALA A 219 9.73 4.16 -2.46
C ALA A 219 9.37 4.47 -3.92
N THR A 220 8.60 3.61 -4.60
CA THR A 220 8.10 3.91 -5.95
C THR A 220 7.07 5.04 -5.95
N SER A 221 6.22 5.13 -4.93
CA SER A 221 5.31 6.27 -4.76
C SER A 221 6.08 7.57 -4.50
N PHE A 222 7.15 7.52 -3.71
CA PHE A 222 8.06 8.64 -3.51
C PHE A 222 8.71 9.10 -4.83
N LEU A 223 9.24 8.17 -5.62
CA LEU A 223 9.80 8.46 -6.96
C LEU A 223 8.78 9.16 -7.86
N SER A 224 7.55 8.64 -7.90
CA SER A 224 6.45 9.16 -8.72
C SER A 224 6.02 10.58 -8.31
N HIS A 225 5.74 10.77 -7.02
CA HIS A 225 5.06 11.99 -6.53
C HIS A 225 6.02 13.09 -6.07
N HIS A 226 7.20 12.73 -5.54
CA HIS A 226 8.14 13.72 -4.99
C HIS A 226 9.26 14.07 -5.97
N LEU A 227 9.72 13.11 -6.78
CA LEU A 227 10.78 13.32 -7.75
C LEU A 227 10.25 13.52 -9.19
N ASP A 228 8.93 13.46 -9.37
CA ASP A 228 8.23 13.50 -10.67
C ASP A 228 8.83 12.53 -11.70
N PHE A 229 9.26 11.36 -11.23
CA PHE A 229 9.97 10.37 -12.04
C PHE A 229 9.01 9.48 -12.84
N ASN A 230 8.15 10.15 -13.63
CA ASN A 230 7.04 9.52 -14.34
C ASN A 230 7.33 9.26 -15.83
N TYR A 231 8.39 9.87 -16.37
CA TYR A 231 8.77 9.73 -17.77
C TYR A 231 10.29 9.59 -17.93
N VAL A 232 10.71 8.62 -18.75
CA VAL A 232 12.11 8.42 -19.14
C VAL A 232 12.17 8.28 -20.66
N ASN A 233 13.01 9.08 -21.32
CA ASN A 233 13.14 9.09 -22.79
C ASN A 233 11.78 9.22 -23.52
N ASN A 234 10.91 10.12 -23.04
CA ASN A 234 9.54 10.34 -23.54
C ASN A 234 8.60 9.12 -23.46
N LYS A 235 8.94 8.11 -22.65
CA LYS A 235 8.04 6.98 -22.35
C LYS A 235 7.58 7.07 -20.90
N ALA A 236 6.30 6.79 -20.68
CA ALA A 236 5.76 6.68 -19.33
C ALA A 236 6.42 5.52 -18.60
N VAL A 237 6.83 5.75 -17.37
CA VAL A 237 7.46 4.74 -16.51
C VAL A 237 6.40 3.79 -15.98
N SER A 238 6.68 2.50 -16.04
CA SER A 238 5.86 1.47 -15.42
C SER A 238 6.22 1.23 -13.96
N LEU A 239 5.28 0.69 -13.18
CA LEU A 239 5.55 0.29 -11.79
C LEU A 239 6.69 -0.74 -11.72
N GLY A 240 6.72 -1.69 -12.66
CA GLY A 240 7.79 -2.70 -12.74
C GLY A 240 9.18 -2.11 -12.95
N GLU A 241 9.33 -1.14 -13.86
CA GLU A 241 10.60 -0.43 -14.06
C GLU A 241 11.04 0.33 -12.81
N ALA A 242 10.11 1.03 -12.16
CA ALA A 242 10.38 1.76 -10.93
C ALA A 242 10.86 0.84 -9.81
N LEU A 243 10.18 -0.29 -9.59
CA LEU A 243 10.57 -1.29 -8.59
C LEU A 243 11.98 -1.84 -8.87
N GLU A 244 12.29 -2.16 -10.13
CA GLU A 244 13.62 -2.65 -10.49
C GLU A 244 14.71 -1.61 -10.23
N TRP A 245 14.45 -0.34 -10.53
CA TRP A 245 15.38 0.75 -10.26
C TRP A 245 15.58 0.98 -8.76
N VAL A 246 14.52 0.94 -7.95
CA VAL A 246 14.63 1.04 -6.49
C VAL A 246 15.49 -0.10 -5.95
N ILE A 247 15.25 -1.35 -6.37
CA ILE A 247 16.04 -2.50 -5.96
C ILE A 247 17.52 -2.31 -6.32
N LYS A 248 17.82 -1.88 -7.56
CA LYS A 248 19.20 -1.59 -7.99
C LYS A 248 19.85 -0.49 -7.15
N LEU A 249 19.10 0.53 -6.74
CA LEU A 249 19.60 1.58 -5.85
C LEU A 249 19.90 1.04 -4.45
N GLN A 250 19.08 0.12 -3.91
CA GLN A 250 19.37 -0.54 -2.63
C GLN A 250 20.60 -1.44 -2.72
N GLU A 251 20.74 -2.21 -3.79
CA GLU A 251 21.95 -3.02 -4.04
C GLU A 251 23.20 -2.16 -4.17
N LYS A 252 23.11 -1.02 -4.87
CA LYS A 252 24.20 -0.04 -4.95
C LYS A 252 24.57 0.49 -3.57
N HIS A 253 23.58 0.85 -2.75
CA HIS A 253 23.80 1.38 -1.40
C HIS A 253 24.50 0.36 -0.48
N VAL A 254 24.17 -0.92 -0.58
CA VAL A 254 24.89 -1.99 0.16
C VAL A 254 26.36 -2.03 -0.25
N LYS A 255 26.67 -1.95 -1.55
CA LYS A 255 28.06 -1.91 -2.05
C LYS A 255 28.81 -0.66 -1.62
N GLU A 256 28.14 0.50 -1.59
CA GLU A 256 28.73 1.75 -1.10
C GLU A 256 29.16 1.63 0.37
N LYS A 257 28.29 1.08 1.23
CA LYS A 257 28.63 0.83 2.64
C LYS A 257 29.77 -0.18 2.82
N GLN A 258 29.85 -1.19 1.96
CA GLN A 258 30.99 -2.12 1.96
C GLN A 258 32.29 -1.41 1.58
N MET A 259 32.27 -0.55 0.55
CA MET A 259 33.44 0.22 0.17
C MET A 259 33.87 1.18 1.28
N GLU A 260 32.93 1.91 1.90
CA GLU A 260 33.21 2.77 3.06
C GLU A 260 33.86 1.99 4.20
N PHE A 261 33.35 0.79 4.50
CA PHE A 261 33.89 -0.10 5.51
C PHE A 261 35.33 -0.54 5.20
N TYR A 262 35.58 -1.06 4.00
CA TYR A 262 36.91 -1.54 3.62
C TYR A 262 37.94 -0.41 3.50
N ASN A 263 37.52 0.77 3.01
CA ASN A 263 38.38 1.94 2.99
C ASN A 263 38.75 2.37 4.42
N GLY A 264 37.78 2.40 5.34
CA GLY A 264 38.03 2.70 6.75
C GLY A 264 39.02 1.72 7.40
N ILE A 265 38.86 0.41 7.15
CA ILE A 265 39.83 -0.59 7.63
C ILE A 265 41.21 -0.38 7.00
N SER A 266 41.28 -0.14 5.69
CA SER A 266 42.54 0.11 4.99
C SER A 266 43.28 1.32 5.58
N ASP A 267 42.56 2.40 5.87
CA ASP A 267 43.11 3.62 6.47
C ASP A 267 43.65 3.34 7.88
N LEU A 268 42.91 2.57 8.70
CA LEU A 268 43.38 2.16 10.03
C LEU A 268 44.62 1.27 9.96
N LEU A 269 44.64 0.30 9.04
CA LEU A 269 45.78 -0.59 8.85
C LEU A 269 47.04 0.15 8.37
N GLU A 270 46.89 1.14 7.48
CA GLU A 270 48.04 1.94 7.02
C GLU A 270 48.56 2.86 8.15
N ARG A 271 47.66 3.42 8.97
CA ARG A 271 48.04 4.16 10.19
C ARG A 271 48.77 3.25 11.19
N HIS A 272 48.28 2.03 11.39
CA HIS A 272 48.88 1.05 12.28
C HIS A 272 50.28 0.64 11.79
N LYS A 273 50.42 0.34 10.50
CA LYS A 273 51.72 0.06 9.86
C LYS A 273 52.69 1.23 9.98
N THR A 274 52.22 2.46 9.81
CA THR A 274 53.05 3.66 9.99
C THR A 274 53.50 3.82 11.44
N CYS A 275 52.61 3.55 12.41
CA CYS A 275 52.93 3.56 13.84
C CYS A 275 54.03 2.53 14.15
N LEU A 276 53.85 1.27 13.74
CA LEU A 276 54.83 0.21 13.91
C LEU A 276 56.19 0.54 13.28
N SER A 277 56.18 1.12 12.08
CA SER A 277 57.41 1.53 11.39
C SER A 277 58.18 2.60 12.18
N LYS A 278 57.47 3.58 12.76
CA LYS A 278 58.07 4.58 13.65
C LYS A 278 58.58 3.97 14.95
N MET A 279 57.82 3.06 15.56
CA MET A 279 58.24 2.35 16.77
C MET A 279 59.54 1.59 16.57
N ILE A 280 59.72 0.93 15.42
CA ILE A 280 60.96 0.23 15.07
C ILE A 280 62.14 1.23 15.04
N VAL A 281 61.99 2.36 14.36
CA VAL A 281 63.04 3.39 14.26
C VAL A 281 63.39 3.98 15.63
N VAL A 282 62.39 4.38 16.42
CA VAL A 282 62.61 4.94 17.76
C VAL A 282 63.26 3.90 18.68
N LYS A 283 62.87 2.63 18.56
CA LYS A 283 63.48 1.55 19.34
C LYS A 283 64.98 1.39 19.02
N GLU A 284 65.36 1.40 17.75
CA GLU A 284 66.77 1.35 17.34
C GLU A 284 67.56 2.54 17.91
N GLN A 285 66.98 3.75 17.89
CA GLN A 285 67.58 4.95 18.48
C GLN A 285 67.74 4.85 20.00
N VAL A 286 66.72 4.33 20.71
CA VAL A 286 66.79 4.07 22.15
C VAL A 286 67.90 3.07 22.47
N GLU A 287 68.02 1.98 21.70
CA GLU A 287 69.08 0.98 21.87
C GLU A 287 70.49 1.59 21.69
N GLU A 288 70.68 2.44 20.66
CA GLU A 288 71.94 3.15 20.42
C GLU A 288 72.27 4.16 21.54
N LEU A 289 71.31 5.00 21.93
CA LEU A 289 71.48 5.99 23.01
C LEU A 289 71.72 5.32 24.36
N HIS A 290 71.05 4.20 24.63
CA HIS A 290 71.23 3.43 25.85
C HIS A 290 72.63 2.79 25.91
N ALA A 291 73.17 2.32 24.78
CA ALA A 291 74.54 1.83 24.70
C ALA A 291 75.55 2.95 25.02
N LYS A 292 75.41 4.14 24.42
CA LYS A 292 76.24 5.31 24.71
C LYS A 292 76.14 5.75 26.17
N TYR A 293 74.92 5.78 26.72
CA TYR A 293 74.69 6.10 28.12
C TYR A 293 75.40 5.12 29.08
N LYS A 294 75.36 3.82 28.77
CA LYS A 294 76.05 2.75 29.53
C LYS A 294 77.56 2.88 29.55
N GLU A 295 78.16 3.42 28.49
CA GLU A 295 79.60 3.73 28.48
C GLU A 295 79.90 4.94 29.37
N LEU A 296 79.11 6.01 29.25
CA LEU A 296 79.31 7.27 29.99
C LEU A 296 79.04 7.17 31.50
N ILE A 297 78.24 6.21 31.96
CA ILE A 297 77.96 6.00 33.38
C ILE A 297 79.10 5.30 34.14
N GLN A 298 79.96 4.55 33.44
CA GLN A 298 81.04 3.78 34.07
C GLN A 298 82.24 4.66 34.50
N GLU A 299 82.30 5.91 34.06
CA GLU A 299 83.38 6.84 34.43
C GLU A 299 83.13 7.55 35.77
N ALA A 300 84.01 7.30 36.76
CA ALA A 300 83.89 7.85 38.12
C ALA A 300 84.30 9.34 38.28
N LYS A 301 85.01 9.93 37.30
CA LYS A 301 85.38 11.36 37.27
C LYS A 301 85.16 11.91 35.87
N ARG A 302 84.32 12.94 35.74
CA ARG A 302 83.97 13.57 34.45
C ARG A 302 84.49 14.99 34.39
N ASP A 303 85.06 15.37 33.26
CA ASP A 303 85.27 16.78 32.92
C ASP A 303 83.94 17.42 32.45
N PHE A 304 83.94 18.73 32.20
CA PHE A 304 82.72 19.45 31.84
C PHE A 304 82.10 18.94 30.52
N ILE A 305 82.93 18.51 29.56
CA ILE A 305 82.47 18.05 28.24
C ILE A 305 81.78 16.70 28.39
N LYS A 306 82.36 15.79 29.18
CA LYS A 306 81.82 14.46 29.46
C LYS A 306 80.56 14.53 30.32
N GLU A 307 80.48 15.44 31.28
CA GLU A 307 79.26 15.65 32.06
C GLU A 307 78.13 16.24 31.20
N PHE A 308 78.44 17.16 30.28
CA PHE A 308 77.46 17.65 29.30
C PHE A 308 76.98 16.52 28.36
N ALA A 309 77.89 15.72 27.80
CA ALA A 309 77.55 14.58 26.94
C ALA A 309 76.68 13.53 27.65
N TYR A 310 76.97 13.22 28.92
CA TYR A 310 76.15 12.35 29.75
C TYR A 310 74.73 12.90 29.92
N ARG A 311 74.59 14.18 30.32
CA ARG A 311 73.27 14.80 30.54
C ARG A 311 72.47 14.94 29.26
N SER A 312 73.11 15.30 28.16
CA SER A 312 72.47 15.39 26.84
C SER A 312 71.97 14.02 26.40
N THR A 313 72.82 12.98 26.45
CA THR A 313 72.44 11.62 26.05
C THR A 313 71.30 11.09 26.94
N LEU A 314 71.32 11.38 28.24
CA LEU A 314 70.24 11.01 29.15
C LEU A 314 68.94 11.75 28.83
N LEU A 315 69.00 13.02 28.46
CA LEU A 315 67.82 13.78 28.03
C LEU A 315 67.24 13.18 26.75
N ASP A 316 68.07 13.03 25.71
CA ASP A 316 67.68 12.47 24.41
C ASP A 316 67.10 11.05 24.57
N LEU A 317 67.71 10.22 25.42
CA LEU A 317 67.22 8.87 25.75
C LEU A 317 65.83 8.92 26.38
N ASN A 318 65.61 9.79 27.36
CA ASN A 318 64.31 9.93 28.02
C ASN A 318 63.23 10.47 27.07
N GLU A 319 63.58 11.39 26.16
CA GLU A 319 62.66 11.88 25.13
C GLU A 319 62.23 10.78 24.17
N ASN A 320 63.18 9.96 23.69
CA ASN A 320 62.88 8.84 22.80
C ASN A 320 62.06 7.74 23.49
N ILE A 321 62.34 7.43 24.77
CA ILE A 321 61.51 6.50 25.56
C ILE A 321 60.07 7.00 25.66
N LYS A 322 59.90 8.29 25.95
CA LYS A 322 58.57 8.91 26.03
C LYS A 322 57.83 8.87 24.69
N GLU A 323 58.53 9.11 23.58
CA GLU A 323 57.95 8.97 22.23
C GLU A 323 57.53 7.52 21.95
N TYR A 324 58.36 6.54 22.33
CA TYR A 324 58.02 5.12 22.18
C TYR A 324 56.75 4.74 22.98
N GLU A 325 56.63 5.19 24.23
CA GLU A 325 55.43 4.96 25.06
C GLU A 325 54.17 5.59 24.43
N GLN A 326 54.29 6.76 23.81
CA GLN A 326 53.18 7.39 23.09
C GLN A 326 52.76 6.56 21.86
N LEU A 327 53.72 6.06 21.09
CA LEU A 327 53.46 5.21 19.94
C LEU A 327 52.85 3.86 20.35
N GLU A 328 53.29 3.26 21.47
CA GLU A 328 52.71 2.02 21.99
C GLU A 328 51.23 2.22 22.39
N ASN A 329 50.89 3.34 23.03
CA ASN A 329 49.50 3.66 23.34
C ASN A 329 48.66 3.86 22.08
N LEU A 330 49.20 4.55 21.07
CA LEU A 330 48.55 4.72 19.78
C LEU A 330 48.35 3.38 19.06
N GLN A 331 49.32 2.46 19.13
CA GLN A 331 49.20 1.12 18.58
C GLN A 331 48.00 0.38 19.20
N LYS A 332 47.90 0.35 20.54
CA LYS A 332 46.79 -0.29 21.25
C LYS A 332 45.42 0.31 20.89
N GLU A 333 45.37 1.64 20.73
CA GLU A 333 44.14 2.32 20.29
C GLU A 333 43.73 1.91 18.88
N LEU A 334 44.69 1.87 17.94
CA LEU A 334 44.43 1.46 16.57
C LEU A 334 44.00 -0.01 16.47
N GLU A 335 44.63 -0.91 17.23
CA GLU A 335 44.24 -2.33 17.32
C GLU A 335 42.81 -2.49 17.84
N ALA A 336 42.42 -1.71 18.85
CA ALA A 336 41.06 -1.73 19.37
C ALA A 336 40.02 -1.23 18.33
N GLN A 337 40.33 -0.15 17.60
CA GLN A 337 39.46 0.38 16.54
C GLN A 337 39.29 -0.62 15.39
N ILE A 338 40.36 -1.31 14.99
CA ILE A 338 40.30 -2.36 13.96
C ILE A 338 39.37 -3.49 14.40
N LEU A 339 39.54 -3.98 15.64
CA LEU A 339 38.70 -5.05 16.18
C LEU A 339 37.22 -4.66 16.28
N GLU A 340 36.92 -3.41 16.64
CA GLU A 340 35.55 -2.89 16.66
C GLU A 340 34.93 -2.86 15.26
N MET A 341 35.69 -2.44 14.25
CA MET A 341 35.25 -2.47 12.86
C MET A 341 35.00 -3.90 12.37
N GLU A 342 35.89 -4.85 12.63
CA GLU A 342 35.70 -6.25 12.22
C GLU A 342 34.39 -6.84 12.78
N ASN A 343 34.01 -6.47 14.01
CA ASN A 343 32.76 -6.91 14.63
C ASN A 343 31.49 -6.23 14.07
N SER A 344 31.63 -5.16 13.29
CA SER A 344 30.53 -4.38 12.72
C SER A 344 30.45 -4.49 11.20
N THR A 345 30.79 -5.66 10.66
CA THR A 345 30.79 -5.95 9.22
C THR A 345 29.41 -5.68 8.60
N PRO A 346 29.33 -4.89 7.51
CA PRO A 346 28.07 -4.61 6.82
C PRO A 346 27.48 -5.86 6.15
N TYR A 347 26.19 -5.79 5.80
CA TYR A 347 25.52 -6.87 5.06
C TYR A 347 26.23 -7.19 3.74
N SER A 348 26.30 -8.48 3.40
CA SER A 348 26.95 -8.97 2.18
C SER A 348 26.11 -8.73 0.93
N VAL A 349 24.78 -8.84 1.06
CA VAL A 349 23.80 -8.66 -0.02
C VAL A 349 22.57 -7.94 0.50
N TYR A 350 21.87 -7.24 -0.39
CA TYR A 350 20.57 -6.66 -0.09
C TYR A 350 19.50 -7.75 0.04
N LEU A 351 19.37 -8.61 -0.97
CA LEU A 351 18.49 -9.78 -0.99
C LEU A 351 19.28 -11.00 -1.44
N SER A 352 19.18 -12.11 -0.70
CA SER A 352 19.68 -13.39 -1.18
C SER A 352 18.78 -13.93 -2.32
N PRO A 353 19.24 -14.88 -3.14
CA PRO A 353 18.41 -15.48 -4.19
C PRO A 353 17.09 -16.07 -3.65
N ARG A 354 17.12 -16.63 -2.44
CA ARG A 354 15.94 -17.16 -1.76
C ARG A 354 14.99 -16.05 -1.29
N ASP A 355 15.53 -14.92 -0.83
CA ASP A 355 14.73 -13.75 -0.46
C ASP A 355 14.04 -13.15 -1.69
N ARG A 356 14.77 -13.09 -2.81
CA ARG A 356 14.26 -12.59 -4.07
C ARG A 356 13.09 -13.42 -4.60
N GLN A 357 13.15 -14.74 -4.48
CA GLN A 357 12.04 -15.62 -4.87
C GLN A 357 10.76 -15.39 -4.05
N ILE A 358 10.89 -15.14 -2.75
CA ILE A 358 9.74 -14.82 -1.89
C ILE A 358 9.20 -13.43 -2.25
N LEU A 359 10.08 -12.47 -2.52
CA LEU A 359 9.67 -11.14 -2.99
C LEU A 359 8.93 -11.20 -4.33
N ASP A 360 9.40 -12.04 -5.27
CA ASP A 360 8.74 -12.25 -6.56
C ASP A 360 7.34 -12.87 -6.38
N TRP A 361 7.07 -13.63 -5.31
CA TRP A 361 5.71 -14.07 -4.99
C TRP A 361 4.79 -12.88 -4.63
N HIS A 362 5.27 -11.90 -3.87
CA HIS A 362 4.49 -10.69 -3.57
C HIS A 362 4.25 -9.84 -4.83
N PHE A 363 5.23 -9.76 -5.74
CA PHE A 363 5.03 -9.14 -7.06
C PHE A 363 3.99 -9.90 -7.87
N ALA A 364 4.03 -11.24 -7.91
CA ALA A 364 3.03 -12.04 -8.59
C ALA A 364 1.62 -11.87 -7.98
N ASN A 365 1.52 -11.71 -6.65
CA ASN A 365 0.26 -11.41 -5.99
C ASN A 365 -0.28 -10.01 -6.37
N LEU A 366 0.61 -9.03 -6.55
CA LEU A 366 0.24 -7.70 -7.05
C LEU A 366 -0.18 -7.73 -8.52
N GLU A 367 0.49 -8.52 -9.36
CA GLU A 367 0.10 -8.77 -10.76
C GLU A 367 -1.26 -9.48 -10.83
N PHE A 368 -1.51 -10.42 -9.93
CA PHE A 368 -2.81 -11.08 -9.80
C PHE A 368 -3.92 -10.07 -9.45
N ALA A 369 -3.69 -9.17 -8.49
CA ALA A 369 -4.65 -8.15 -8.10
C ALA A 369 -4.99 -7.20 -9.26
N ASN A 370 -3.99 -6.83 -10.07
CA ASN A 370 -4.15 -5.93 -11.20
C ASN A 370 -4.50 -6.63 -12.53
N ALA A 371 -4.48 -7.96 -12.55
CA ALA A 371 -4.64 -8.79 -13.75
C ALA A 371 -3.73 -8.38 -14.93
N ALA A 372 -2.53 -7.88 -14.64
CA ALA A 372 -1.55 -7.44 -15.62
C ALA A 372 -0.13 -7.51 -15.05
N PRO A 373 0.90 -7.72 -15.91
CA PRO A 373 2.29 -7.62 -15.49
C PRO A 373 2.62 -6.23 -14.95
N LEU A 374 3.53 -6.12 -13.98
CA LEU A 374 3.91 -4.83 -13.39
C LEU A 374 4.52 -3.85 -14.41
N SER A 375 5.11 -4.37 -15.49
CA SER A 375 5.62 -3.58 -16.61
C SER A 375 4.54 -2.85 -17.41
N ASN A 376 3.27 -3.25 -17.27
CA ASN A 376 2.14 -2.61 -17.96
C ASN A 376 1.36 -1.67 -17.04
N LEU A 377 1.66 -1.64 -15.75
CA LEU A 377 1.01 -0.75 -14.78
C LEU A 377 1.65 0.63 -14.82
N SER A 378 0.83 1.67 -14.91
CA SER A 378 1.27 3.06 -14.84
C SER A 378 1.82 3.35 -13.46
N LEU A 379 3.09 3.78 -13.34
CA LEU A 379 3.68 4.14 -12.05
C LEU A 379 2.83 5.17 -11.28
N LYS A 380 2.23 6.13 -11.99
CA LYS A 380 1.53 7.26 -11.39
C LYS A 380 0.07 6.97 -11.00
N HIS A 381 -0.55 5.99 -11.64
CA HIS A 381 -2.02 5.87 -11.63
C HIS A 381 -2.52 4.43 -11.42
N TRP A 382 -1.65 3.46 -11.14
CA TRP A 382 -2.07 2.07 -10.95
C TRP A 382 -2.94 1.89 -9.69
N ASP A 383 -2.77 2.74 -8.69
CA ASP A 383 -3.41 2.75 -7.37
C ASP A 383 -4.41 3.92 -7.18
N GLN A 384 -4.83 4.57 -8.28
CA GLN A 384 -5.67 5.77 -8.22
C GLN A 384 -7.07 5.55 -7.60
N ASP A 385 -7.52 4.30 -7.48
CA ASP A 385 -8.81 3.92 -6.90
C ASP A 385 -8.74 3.45 -5.44
N ASP A 386 -7.55 3.40 -4.83
CA ASP A 386 -7.35 2.97 -3.44
C ASP A 386 -8.14 3.83 -2.43
N ASP A 387 -8.27 5.14 -2.69
CA ASP A 387 -9.06 6.07 -1.86
C ASP A 387 -10.56 5.70 -1.77
N PHE A 388 -11.04 4.82 -2.66
CA PHE A 388 -12.43 4.38 -2.73
C PHE A 388 -12.65 2.95 -2.23
N GLU A 389 -11.65 2.35 -1.57
CA GLU A 389 -11.77 0.99 -1.02
C GLU A 389 -12.96 0.88 -0.05
N PHE A 390 -13.70 -0.22 -0.17
CA PHE A 390 -14.82 -0.51 0.72
C PHE A 390 -14.37 -1.04 2.06
N THR A 391 -15.07 -0.64 3.12
CA THR A 391 -14.72 -1.11 4.47
C THR A 391 -15.26 -2.50 4.78
N GLY A 392 -14.49 -3.25 5.58
CA GLY A 392 -14.84 -4.57 6.09
C GLY A 392 -14.10 -5.72 5.38
N ASN A 393 -14.25 -6.93 5.92
CA ASN A 393 -13.54 -8.10 5.40
C ASN A 393 -13.97 -8.44 3.96
N HIS A 394 -13.04 -8.92 3.16
CA HIS A 394 -13.33 -9.57 1.89
C HIS A 394 -14.13 -10.87 2.11
N LEU A 395 -15.13 -11.10 1.27
CA LEU A 395 -16.01 -12.25 1.35
C LEU A 395 -16.01 -13.02 0.04
N THR A 396 -16.18 -14.33 0.11
CA THR A 396 -16.52 -15.18 -1.05
C THR A 396 -17.98 -15.55 -1.02
N THR A 397 -18.51 -16.00 -2.15
CA THR A 397 -19.81 -16.68 -2.18
C THR A 397 -19.73 -17.94 -3.01
N SER A 398 -20.47 -18.97 -2.61
CA SER A 398 -20.52 -20.27 -3.26
C SER A 398 -21.35 -20.26 -4.57
N LEU A 399 -22.05 -19.16 -4.91
CA LEU A 399 -23.06 -19.14 -5.98
C LEU A 399 -23.20 -17.77 -6.70
N LEU A 400 -22.10 -17.07 -7.00
CA LEU A 400 -22.14 -15.70 -7.55
C LEU A 400 -22.94 -15.61 -8.86
N SER A 401 -22.75 -16.52 -9.85
CA SER A 401 -23.47 -16.40 -11.13
C SER A 401 -24.97 -16.71 -11.06
N VAL A 402 -25.39 -17.70 -10.26
CA VAL A 402 -26.78 -18.19 -10.25
C VAL A 402 -27.73 -17.16 -9.67
N LYS A 403 -27.27 -16.39 -8.69
CA LYS A 403 -28.11 -15.37 -8.06
C LYS A 403 -28.15 -14.07 -8.86
N PHE A 404 -27.10 -13.77 -9.63
CA PHE A 404 -27.14 -12.65 -10.58
C PHE A 404 -28.00 -12.95 -11.83
N CYS A 405 -28.19 -14.22 -12.21
CA CYS A 405 -29.24 -14.60 -13.18
C CYS A 405 -30.66 -14.22 -12.70
N LEU A 406 -30.90 -13.94 -11.42
CA LEU A 406 -32.21 -13.42 -10.96
C LEU A 406 -32.43 -11.95 -11.36
N LEU A 407 -31.44 -11.30 -11.97
CA LEU A 407 -31.59 -9.96 -12.58
C LEU A 407 -32.22 -9.99 -13.98
N THR A 408 -32.24 -11.17 -14.63
CA THR A 408 -33.01 -11.41 -15.87
C THR A 408 -34.39 -11.91 -15.54
#